data_AF-A0A939W866-F1
#
_entry.id   AF-A0A939W866-F1
#
_cell.length_a   1.000
_cell.length_b   1.000
_cell.length_c   1.000
_cell.angle_alpha   90.00
_cell.angle_beta   90.00
_cell.angle_gamma   90.00
#
_symmetry.space_group_name_H-M   'P 1'
#
loop_
_entity.id
_entity.type
_entity.pdbx_description
1 polymer ?
#
loop_
_entity_poly.entity_id
_entity_poly.type
_entity_poly.pdbx_seq_one_letter_code
_entity_poly.pdbx_strand_id
1 'polypeptide(L)'
;MKDLLLYKNKKYGDSAINPKKIFYKGDSTNSILIRLDDKLSRILNSEEEKPRINDCCDIIGYLTLLLISLGVSKKDIENLKD
;
A
#
# COMPACT_ATOMS: atom_id res chain seq x y z
N MET A 1 1.56 13.24 3.30
CA MET A 1 1.38 11.77 3.16
C MET A 1 1.15 11.09 4.50
N LYS A 2 2.03 11.28 5.51
CA LYS A 2 1.87 10.70 6.86
C LYS A 2 0.44 10.85 7.42
N ASP A 3 -0.10 12.06 7.42
CA ASP A 3 -1.44 12.32 7.99
C ASP A 3 -2.56 11.59 7.23
N LEU A 4 -2.45 11.51 5.90
CA LEU A 4 -3.39 10.75 5.06
C LEU A 4 -3.37 9.26 5.41
N LEU A 5 -2.17 8.68 5.58
CA LEU A 5 -2.02 7.27 5.95
C LEU A 5 -2.53 7.00 7.37
N LEU A 6 -2.23 7.88 8.33
CA LEU A 6 -2.74 7.78 9.70
C LEU A 6 -4.28 7.89 9.75
N TYR A 7 -4.85 8.82 8.97
CA TYR A 7 -6.30 8.95 8.83
C TYR A 7 -6.93 7.68 8.26
N LYS A 8 -6.39 7.13 7.16
CA LYS A 8 -6.86 5.87 6.57
C LYS A 8 -6.73 4.71 7.56
N ASN A 9 -5.61 4.60 8.28
CA ASN A 9 -5.41 3.56 9.28
C ASN A 9 -6.44 3.64 10.42
N LYS A 10 -6.73 4.85 10.92
CA LYS A 10 -7.78 5.06 11.94
C LYS A 10 -9.16 4.65 11.42
N LYS A 11 -9.46 4.94 10.16
CA LYS A 11 -10.77 4.68 9.53
C LYS A 11 -11.01 3.21 9.21
N TYR A 12 -10.00 2.51 8.70
CA TYR A 12 -10.12 1.14 8.19
C TYR A 12 -9.49 0.07 9.11
N GLY A 13 -8.79 0.51 10.15
CA GLY A 13 -8.01 -0.34 11.03
C GLY A 13 -6.77 -0.91 10.35
N ASP A 14 -6.03 -1.72 11.10
CA ASP A 14 -4.76 -2.33 10.65
C ASP A 14 -4.96 -3.56 9.75
N SER A 15 -6.04 -3.58 8.97
CA SER A 15 -6.41 -4.73 8.14
C SER A 15 -5.44 -5.01 6.98
N ALA A 16 -4.58 -4.06 6.62
CA ALA A 16 -3.57 -4.25 5.60
C ALA A 16 -2.39 -5.11 6.09
N ILE A 17 -1.95 -4.89 7.33
CA ILE A 17 -0.86 -5.66 7.96
C ILE A 17 -1.41 -6.90 8.67
N ASN A 18 -2.61 -6.80 9.25
CA ASN A 18 -3.34 -7.88 9.90
C ASN A 18 -4.64 -8.20 9.12
N PRO A 19 -4.55 -8.87 7.96
CA PRO A 19 -5.71 -9.16 7.14
C PRO A 19 -6.71 -10.03 7.91
N LYS A 20 -8.00 -9.71 7.77
CA LYS A 20 -9.10 -10.47 8.40
C LYS A 20 -9.25 -11.91 7.87
N LYS A 21 -8.50 -12.25 6.82
CA LYS A 21 -8.48 -13.56 6.17
C LYS A 21 -9.87 -14.17 5.90
N ILE A 22 -10.82 -13.36 5.41
CA ILE A 22 -12.19 -13.83 5.14
C ILE A 22 -12.18 -14.81 3.96
N PHE A 23 -11.75 -14.37 2.78
CA PHE A 23 -11.61 -15.21 1.59
C PHE A 23 -10.15 -15.58 1.33
N TYR A 24 -9.29 -14.57 1.18
CA TYR A 24 -7.86 -14.78 1.02
C TYR A 24 -7.24 -15.26 2.35
N LYS A 25 -6.44 -16.33 2.32
CA LYS A 25 -5.87 -16.96 3.54
C LYS A 25 -4.35 -16.79 3.69
N GLY A 26 -3.69 -16.18 2.70
CA GLY A 26 -2.24 -15.94 2.72
C GLY A 26 -1.81 -14.84 3.68
N ASP A 27 -0.57 -14.40 3.54
CA ASP A 27 0.04 -13.35 4.35
C ASP A 27 -0.32 -11.92 3.88
N SER A 28 0.01 -10.94 4.71
CA SER A 28 -0.24 -9.53 4.44
C SER A 28 0.57 -8.99 3.27
N THR A 29 1.83 -9.41 3.12
CA THR A 29 2.69 -9.00 1.99
C THR A 29 2.06 -9.35 0.65
N ASN A 30 1.66 -10.61 0.46
CA ASN A 30 0.99 -11.05 -0.75
C ASN A 30 -0.36 -10.34 -0.93
N SER A 31 -1.12 -10.12 0.14
CA SER A 31 -2.37 -9.35 0.05
C SER A 31 -2.13 -7.89 -0.39
N ILE A 32 -1.02 -7.26 0.01
CA ILE A 32 -0.66 -5.90 -0.39
C ILE A 32 -0.23 -5.87 -1.86
N LEU A 33 0.59 -6.84 -2.29
CA LEU A 33 1.01 -6.98 -3.69
C LEU A 33 -0.19 -7.14 -4.64
N ILE A 34 -1.14 -8.02 -4.30
CA ILE A 34 -2.40 -8.18 -5.06
C ILE A 34 -3.17 -6.86 -5.19
N ARG A 35 -3.18 -6.03 -4.14
CA ARG A 35 -3.87 -4.73 -4.18
C ARG A 35 -3.12 -3.69 -5.01
N LEU A 36 -1.79 -3.74 -5.03
CA LEU A 36 -0.98 -2.94 -5.94
C LEU A 36 -1.28 -3.31 -7.39
N ASP A 37 -1.32 -4.61 -7.71
CA ASP A 37 -1.67 -5.08 -9.05
C ASP A 37 -3.07 -4.64 -9.48
N ASP A 38 -4.08 -4.75 -8.61
CA ASP A 38 -5.43 -4.24 -8.90
C ASP A 38 -5.45 -2.72 -9.16
N LYS A 39 -4.65 -1.96 -8.40
CA LYS A 39 -4.54 -0.50 -8.59
C LYS A 39 -3.86 -0.15 -9.90
N LEU A 40 -2.73 -0.79 -10.22
CA LEU A 40 -2.02 -0.59 -11.48
C LEU A 40 -2.86 -1.02 -12.68
N SER A 41 -3.56 -2.15 -12.57
CA SER A 41 -4.48 -2.64 -13.61
C SER A 41 -5.61 -1.66 -13.89
N ARG A 42 -6.18 -1.03 -12.85
CA ARG A 42 -7.18 0.03 -13.03
C ARG A 42 -6.65 1.26 -13.74
N ILE A 43 -5.41 1.66 -13.44
CA ILE A 43 -4.76 2.79 -14.12
C ILE A 43 -4.50 2.44 -15.59
N LEU A 44 -3.98 1.23 -15.85
CA LEU A 44 -3.71 0.75 -17.21
C LEU A 44 -4.96 0.70 -18.08
N ASN A 45 -6.10 0.31 -17.50
CA ASN A 45 -7.38 0.22 -18.20
C ASN A 45 -8.20 1.52 -18.18
N SER A 46 -7.63 2.62 -17.67
CA SER A 46 -8.29 3.92 -17.65
C SER A 46 -8.20 4.60 -19.02
N GLU A 47 -9.27 5.26 -19.46
CA GLU A 47 -9.27 6.10 -20.67
C GLU A 47 -8.60 7.47 -20.44
N GLU A 48 -8.39 7.84 -19.17
CA GLU A 48 -7.69 9.06 -18.76
C GLU A 48 -6.20 9.01 -19.12
N GLU A 49 -5.67 10.08 -19.71
CA GLU A 49 -4.25 10.19 -20.10
C GLU A 49 -3.29 10.14 -18.89
N LYS A 50 -3.75 10.57 -17.71
CA LYS A 50 -2.92 10.70 -16.50
C LYS A 50 -3.57 10.00 -15.31
N PRO A 51 -2.78 9.37 -14.42
CA PRO A 51 -3.29 8.85 -13.16
C PRO A 51 -3.91 9.96 -12.31
N ARG A 52 -5.01 9.65 -11.61
CA ARG A 52 -5.62 10.60 -10.68
C ARG A 52 -4.73 10.73 -9.45
N ILE A 53 -4.83 11.86 -8.74
CA ILE A 53 -4.09 12.08 -7.48
C ILE A 53 -4.34 10.94 -6.47
N ASN A 54 -5.57 10.42 -6.41
CA ASN A 54 -5.88 9.30 -5.53
C ASN A 54 -5.15 8.01 -5.92
N ASP A 55 -4.96 7.76 -7.21
CA ASP A 55 -4.23 6.58 -7.69
C ASP A 55 -2.76 6.65 -7.25
N CYS A 56 -2.12 7.82 -7.41
CA CYS A 56 -0.76 8.05 -6.91
C CYS A 56 -0.69 7.90 -5.38
N CYS A 57 -1.64 8.49 -4.64
CA CYS A 57 -1.66 8.40 -3.17
C CYS A 57 -1.87 6.97 -2.67
N ASP A 58 -2.71 6.19 -3.34
CA ASP A 58 -2.94 4.78 -3.00
C ASP A 58 -1.70 3.94 -3.26
N ILE A 59 -1.00 4.13 -4.39
CA ILE A 59 0.26 3.44 -4.68
C ILE A 59 1.31 3.74 -3.61
N ILE A 60 1.52 5.03 -3.28
CA ILE A 60 2.46 5.42 -2.23
C ILE A 60 2.08 4.79 -0.87
N GLY A 61 0.79 4.76 -0.55
CA GLY A 61 0.29 4.15 0.67
C GLY A 61 0.53 2.65 0.73
N TYR A 62 0.25 1.92 -0.34
CA TYR A 62 0.50 0.48 -0.40
C TYR A 62 1.99 0.14 -0.41
N LEU A 63 2.83 0.93 -1.09
CA LEU A 63 4.29 0.76 -1.01
C LEU A 63 4.82 1.01 0.41
N THR A 64 4.27 1.99 1.12
CA THR A 64 4.61 2.22 2.54
C THR A 64 4.22 1.01 3.39
N LEU A 65 3.03 0.45 3.18
CA LEU A 65 2.56 -0.75 3.90
C LEU A 65 3.38 -1.99 3.52
N LEU A 66 3.84 -2.09 2.29
CA LEU A 66 4.73 -3.17 1.83
C LEU A 66 6.07 -3.13 2.56
N LEU A 67 6.68 -1.96 2.70
CA LEU A 67 7.90 -1.80 3.50
C LEU A 67 7.68 -2.28 4.94
N ILE A 68 6.54 -1.91 5.54
CA ILE A 68 6.19 -2.36 6.90
C ILE A 68 6.01 -3.90 6.93
N SER A 69 5.33 -4.50 5.96
CA SER A 69 5.11 -5.96 5.93
C SER A 69 6.39 -6.75 5.66
N LEU A 70 7.36 -6.16 4.96
CA LEU A 70 8.71 -6.71 4.78
C LEU A 70 9.61 -6.52 6.01
N GLY A 71 9.15 -5.83 7.05
CA GLY A 71 9.93 -5.57 8.26
C GLY A 71 11.01 -4.50 8.08
N VAL A 72 10.91 -3.66 7.03
CA VAL A 72 11.86 -2.59 6.77
C VAL A 72 11.79 -1.55 7.89
N SER A 73 12.93 -1.30 8.52
CA SER A 73 13.06 -0.34 9.61
C SER A 73 13.42 1.06 9.09
N LYS A 74 13.29 2.05 9.96
CA LYS A 74 13.76 3.42 9.70
C LYS A 74 15.25 3.45 9.35
N LYS A 75 16.06 2.61 10.02
CA LYS A 75 17.50 2.50 9.79
C LYS A 75 17.81 2.02 8.38
N ASP A 76 17.07 1.02 7.90
CA ASP A 76 17.25 0.48 6.54
C ASP A 76 17.02 1.55 5.48
N ILE A 77 16.01 2.42 5.68
CA ILE A 77 15.72 3.55 4.78
C ILE A 77 16.78 4.65 4.92
N GLU A 78 17.25 4.94 6.13
CA GLU A 78 18.30 5.94 6.36
C GLU A 78 19.61 5.57 5.66
N ASN A 79 19.95 4.29 5.60
CA ASN A 79 21.13 3.77 4.88
C ASN A 79 21.05 3.95 3.35
N LEU A 80 19.89 4.30 2.78
CA LEU A 80 19.75 4.59 1.33
C LEU A 80 20.16 6.01 0.95
N LYS A 81 20.54 6.85 1.93
CA LYS A 81 20.95 8.25 1.72
C LYS A 81 22.45 8.41 1.45
N ASP A 82 23.19 7.31 1.50
CA ASP A 82 24.61 7.22 1.14
C ASP A 82 24.76 7.13 -0.39
#